data_AF-A0A316G3E6-F1
#
_entry.id   AF-A0A316G3E6-F1
#
_cell.length_a   1.000
_cell.length_b   1.000
_cell.length_c   1.000
_cell.angle_alpha   90.00
_cell.angle_beta   90.00
_cell.angle_gamma   90.00
#
_symmetry.space_group_name_H-M   'P 1'
#
loop_
_entity.id
_entity.type
_entity.pdbx_description
1 polymer ?
#
loop_
_entity_poly.entity_id
_entity_poly.type
_entity_poly.pdbx_seq_one_letter_code
_entity_poly.pdbx_strand_id
1 'polypeptide(L)'
;MTDPTIGFIGLGLMGHGMAKNIVEKGYPLRVMAHRKREAVDDLIGRGAVEVSTPREMAEACDIVFLCVTGSPQVEATLRGDTGLLSALRPGAVIVDCSTSDPVSTLTLAEETKAAGGHFADAPLSRTPKEAWAGTLDAMVGADPEVFDRIRPVIETWAGVIVHLGPTGLGHKMKLINNFIGMGYAALYAEALAIARKSGLTAQQVDSVIRPGRLSNGFYETFMKWTLEQDENAHRFSISNAHKDMAYLANLAVSVGAVNPMQSAVKNAFAAMDAAGEADRYVPMLADFIARVNGLPKFD
;
A
#
# COMPACT_ATOMS: atom_id res chain seq x y z
N MET A 1 25.58 -3.53 21.27
CA MET A 1 25.42 -4.12 19.92
C MET A 1 25.32 -2.95 18.95
N THR A 2 25.99 -3.03 17.81
CA THR A 2 25.83 -2.04 16.73
C THR A 2 24.42 -2.14 16.17
N ASP A 3 23.79 -1.02 15.84
CA ASP A 3 22.47 -1.00 15.21
C ASP A 3 22.47 -1.80 13.88
N PRO A 4 21.37 -2.48 13.54
CA PRO A 4 21.27 -3.25 12.30
C PRO A 4 21.40 -2.33 11.09
N THR A 5 22.07 -2.81 10.04
CA THR A 5 22.09 -2.06 8.78
C THR A 5 20.82 -2.34 7.97
N ILE A 6 20.15 -1.27 7.56
CA ILE A 6 18.86 -1.33 6.88
C ILE A 6 19.03 -1.12 5.38
N GLY A 7 18.36 -1.92 4.58
CA GLY A 7 18.17 -1.72 3.15
C GLY A 7 16.76 -1.22 2.85
N PHE A 8 16.61 -0.37 1.84
CA PHE A 8 15.29 0.07 1.37
C PHE A 8 15.23 0.10 -0.16
N ILE A 9 14.29 -0.66 -0.73
CA ILE A 9 14.01 -0.69 -2.16
C ILE A 9 12.59 -0.20 -2.42
N GLY A 10 12.44 0.69 -3.39
CA GLY A 10 11.15 1.28 -3.76
C GLY A 10 10.95 2.66 -3.13
N LEU A 11 11.61 3.66 -3.70
CA LEU A 11 11.59 5.05 -3.22
C LEU A 11 10.52 5.90 -3.93
N GLY A 12 9.31 5.35 -4.04
CA GLY A 12 8.13 6.13 -4.43
C GLY A 12 7.71 7.11 -3.33
N LEU A 13 6.51 7.71 -3.47
CA LEU A 13 5.98 8.68 -2.50
C LEU A 13 5.96 8.15 -1.05
N MET A 14 5.60 6.87 -0.86
CA MET A 14 5.59 6.24 0.45
C MET A 14 7.02 5.91 0.92
N GLY A 15 7.76 5.17 0.10
CA GLY A 15 9.08 4.66 0.47
C GLY A 15 10.13 5.74 0.71
N HIS A 16 10.07 6.87 0.00
CA HIS A 16 10.96 8.01 0.26
C HIS A 16 10.77 8.57 1.68
N GLY A 17 9.53 8.79 2.10
CA GLY A 17 9.22 9.25 3.46
C GLY A 17 9.62 8.23 4.54
N MET A 18 9.36 6.94 4.30
CA MET A 18 9.75 5.87 5.22
C MET A 18 11.28 5.79 5.37
N ALA A 19 12.02 5.74 4.26
CA ALA A 19 13.47 5.69 4.23
C ALA A 19 14.10 6.93 4.91
N LYS A 20 13.52 8.12 4.67
CA LYS A 20 13.94 9.36 5.34
C LYS A 20 13.85 9.22 6.86
N ASN A 21 12.78 8.65 7.37
CA ASN A 21 12.61 8.50 8.82
C ASN A 21 13.57 7.47 9.41
N ILE A 22 13.87 6.38 8.69
CA ILE A 22 14.87 5.39 9.13
C ILE A 22 16.24 6.04 9.30
N VAL A 23 16.73 6.77 8.28
CA VAL A 23 18.08 7.37 8.33
C VAL A 23 18.18 8.49 9.36
N GLU A 24 17.16 9.35 9.48
CA GLU A 24 17.16 10.44 10.48
C GLU A 24 17.03 9.96 11.92
N LYS A 25 16.52 8.74 12.13
CA LYS A 25 16.51 8.09 13.45
C LYS A 25 17.82 7.38 13.77
N GLY A 26 18.83 7.47 12.89
CA GLY A 26 20.20 7.04 13.14
C GLY A 26 20.54 5.64 12.65
N TYR A 27 19.61 4.92 12.00
CA TYR A 27 19.94 3.62 11.43
C TYR A 27 20.83 3.77 10.18
N PRO A 28 21.91 2.98 10.07
CA PRO A 28 22.66 2.89 8.82
C PRO A 28 21.72 2.44 7.69
N LEU A 29 21.58 3.25 6.65
CA LEU A 29 20.62 3.01 5.58
C LEU A 29 21.32 2.84 4.23
N ARG A 30 21.00 1.76 3.52
CA ARG A 30 21.31 1.56 2.11
C ARG A 30 20.05 1.68 1.28
N VAL A 31 20.16 2.37 0.15
CA VAL A 31 19.04 2.60 -0.76
C VAL A 31 19.42 2.27 -2.19
N MET A 32 18.43 2.02 -3.04
CA MET A 32 18.66 1.72 -4.45
C MET A 32 17.82 2.66 -5.32
N ALA A 33 18.48 3.28 -6.30
CA ALA A 33 17.78 4.02 -7.35
C ALA A 33 16.97 3.09 -8.24
N HIS A 34 15.88 3.61 -8.80
CA HIS A 34 15.13 2.94 -9.86
C HIS A 34 15.10 3.85 -11.10
N ARG A 35 13.95 4.47 -11.40
CA ARG A 35 13.80 5.36 -12.57
C ARG A 35 14.17 6.82 -12.30
N LYS A 36 13.82 7.31 -11.11
CA LYS A 36 13.99 8.70 -10.68
C LYS A 36 15.07 8.74 -9.60
N ARG A 37 15.91 9.77 -9.61
CA ARG A 37 17.05 9.91 -8.69
C ARG A 37 16.79 10.87 -7.54
N GLU A 38 15.79 11.73 -7.66
CA GLU A 38 15.50 12.80 -6.69
C GLU A 38 15.38 12.28 -5.25
N ALA A 39 14.69 11.15 -5.04
CA ALA A 39 14.55 10.54 -3.72
C ALA A 39 15.86 9.93 -3.19
N VAL A 40 16.66 9.30 -4.05
CA VAL A 40 17.97 8.73 -3.65
C VAL A 40 18.94 9.84 -3.29
N ASP A 41 19.04 10.87 -4.13
CA ASP A 41 19.97 11.97 -3.92
C ASP A 41 19.62 12.75 -2.63
N ASP A 42 18.32 12.94 -2.33
CA ASP A 42 17.88 13.49 -1.03
C ASP A 42 18.28 12.59 0.15
N LEU A 43 18.09 11.27 0.05
CA LEU A 43 18.44 10.33 1.11
C LEU A 43 19.96 10.24 1.33
N ILE A 44 20.77 10.32 0.27
CA ILE A 44 22.23 10.44 0.38
C ILE A 44 22.59 11.72 1.15
N GLY A 45 21.93 12.83 0.85
CA GLY A 45 22.11 14.09 1.59
C GLY A 45 21.77 13.98 3.09
N ARG A 46 20.94 12.99 3.48
CA ARG A 46 20.59 12.68 4.87
C ARG A 46 21.49 11.61 5.51
N GLY A 47 22.45 11.06 4.78
CA GLY A 47 23.40 10.06 5.28
C GLY A 47 23.16 8.62 4.83
N ALA A 48 22.24 8.38 3.89
CA ALA A 48 22.09 7.05 3.28
C ALA A 48 23.22 6.76 2.28
N VAL A 49 23.44 5.48 2.00
CA VAL A 49 24.40 5.01 1.00
C VAL A 49 23.67 4.34 -0.16
N GLU A 50 23.95 4.73 -1.39
CA GLU A 50 23.38 4.08 -2.58
C GLU A 50 24.10 2.75 -2.87
N VAL A 51 23.33 1.72 -3.21
CA VAL A 51 23.81 0.47 -3.83
C VAL A 51 23.17 0.31 -5.21
N SER A 52 23.82 -0.45 -6.08
CA SER A 52 23.44 -0.53 -7.50
C SER A 52 22.53 -1.72 -7.82
N THR A 53 22.49 -2.74 -6.96
CA THR A 53 21.72 -3.97 -7.19
C THR A 53 21.04 -4.49 -5.91
N PRO A 54 19.93 -5.24 -6.02
CA PRO A 54 19.36 -5.93 -4.87
C PRO A 54 20.38 -6.89 -4.22
N ARG A 55 21.22 -7.56 -5.00
CA ARG A 55 22.31 -8.39 -4.49
C ARG A 55 23.25 -7.65 -3.55
N GLU A 56 23.76 -6.47 -3.95
CA GLU A 56 24.61 -5.64 -3.08
C GLU A 56 23.88 -5.25 -1.79
N MET A 57 22.57 -5.02 -1.85
CA MET A 57 21.77 -4.76 -0.66
C MET A 57 21.70 -5.99 0.26
N ALA A 58 21.47 -7.18 -0.31
CA ALA A 58 21.38 -8.44 0.41
C ALA A 58 22.69 -8.80 1.12
N GLU A 59 23.84 -8.55 0.50
CA GLU A 59 25.17 -8.83 1.06
C GLU A 59 25.50 -7.94 2.27
N ALA A 60 24.90 -6.75 2.31
CA ALA A 60 25.33 -5.68 3.20
C ALA A 60 24.33 -5.37 4.34
N CYS A 61 23.04 -5.68 4.19
CA CYS A 61 21.98 -5.30 5.12
C CYS A 61 21.44 -6.47 5.94
N ASP A 62 21.12 -6.22 7.21
CA ASP A 62 20.53 -7.19 8.12
C ASP A 62 18.99 -7.23 7.99
N ILE A 63 18.38 -6.11 7.61
CA ILE A 63 16.93 -5.97 7.35
C ILE A 63 16.76 -5.20 6.04
N VAL A 64 15.95 -5.70 5.11
CA VAL A 64 15.66 -5.05 3.82
C VAL A 64 14.16 -4.80 3.69
N PHE A 65 13.75 -3.54 3.61
CA PHE A 65 12.37 -3.13 3.36
C PHE A 65 12.10 -2.97 1.86
N LEU A 66 10.93 -3.42 1.43
CA LEU A 66 10.42 -3.26 0.06
C LEU A 66 9.14 -2.43 0.07
N CYS A 67 9.08 -1.37 -0.74
CA CYS A 67 7.86 -0.58 -0.94
C CYS A 67 7.65 -0.32 -2.44
N VAL A 68 7.13 -1.34 -3.13
CA VAL A 68 6.93 -1.34 -4.59
C VAL A 68 5.44 -1.54 -4.94
N THR A 69 5.12 -1.59 -6.24
CA THR A 69 3.72 -1.57 -6.72
C THR A 69 2.90 -2.80 -6.29
N GLY A 70 3.51 -3.98 -6.24
CA GLY A 70 2.87 -5.21 -5.76
C GLY A 70 3.71 -6.44 -6.06
N SER A 71 3.10 -7.62 -5.90
CA SER A 71 3.76 -8.93 -6.02
C SER A 71 4.71 -9.09 -7.22
N PRO A 72 4.37 -8.70 -8.46
CA PRO A 72 5.31 -8.90 -9.58
C PRO A 72 6.65 -8.18 -9.39
N GLN A 73 6.62 -6.97 -8.82
CA GLN A 73 7.84 -6.20 -8.55
C GLN A 73 8.60 -6.72 -7.34
N VAL A 74 7.89 -7.20 -6.31
CA VAL A 74 8.49 -7.87 -5.14
C VAL A 74 9.21 -9.14 -5.59
N GLU A 75 8.52 -10.00 -6.34
CA GLU A 75 9.07 -11.25 -6.88
C GLU A 75 10.30 -11.00 -7.75
N ALA A 76 10.25 -10.02 -8.66
CA ALA A 76 11.40 -9.66 -9.48
C ALA A 76 12.60 -9.17 -8.64
N THR A 77 12.35 -8.43 -7.56
CA THR A 77 13.40 -7.94 -6.65
C THR A 77 14.06 -9.08 -5.88
N LEU A 78 13.30 -10.12 -5.52
CA LEU A 78 13.82 -11.29 -4.81
C LEU A 78 14.51 -12.29 -5.74
N ARG A 79 13.87 -12.63 -6.86
CA ARG A 79 14.22 -13.78 -7.73
C ARG A 79 15.09 -13.42 -8.94
N GLY A 80 15.28 -12.14 -9.26
CA GLY A 80 16.09 -11.74 -10.41
C GLY A 80 17.52 -12.28 -10.34
N ASP A 81 18.25 -12.27 -11.45
CA ASP A 81 19.63 -12.77 -11.53
C ASP A 81 20.57 -12.11 -10.50
N THR A 82 20.29 -10.85 -10.15
CA THR A 82 20.93 -10.09 -9.07
C THR A 82 19.95 -9.76 -7.94
N GLY A 83 18.99 -10.64 -7.70
CA GLY A 83 17.91 -10.47 -6.72
C GLY A 83 18.38 -10.73 -5.28
N LEU A 84 17.55 -10.35 -4.31
CA LEU A 84 17.90 -10.46 -2.88
C LEU A 84 18.25 -11.90 -2.45
N LEU A 85 17.55 -12.90 -3.01
CA LEU A 85 17.76 -14.31 -2.63
C LEU A 85 19.12 -14.85 -3.08
N SER A 86 19.80 -14.19 -4.02
CA SER A 86 21.10 -14.65 -4.55
C SER A 86 22.27 -14.49 -3.58
N ALA A 87 22.14 -13.61 -2.58
CA ALA A 87 23.24 -13.26 -1.68
C ALA A 87 22.78 -12.82 -0.28
N LEU A 88 21.62 -13.32 0.16
CA LEU A 88 21.05 -12.97 1.45
C LEU A 88 21.98 -13.39 2.59
N ARG A 89 22.29 -12.46 3.51
CA ARG A 89 23.06 -12.77 4.71
C ARG A 89 22.30 -13.79 5.58
N PRO A 90 23.01 -14.73 6.25
CA PRO A 90 22.38 -15.62 7.21
C PRO A 90 21.60 -14.86 8.27
N GLY A 91 20.33 -15.22 8.44
CA GLY A 91 19.41 -14.61 9.39
C GLY A 91 18.87 -13.23 8.99
N ALA A 92 19.19 -12.68 7.81
CA ALA A 92 18.63 -11.40 7.38
C ALA A 92 17.11 -11.45 7.23
N VAL A 93 16.44 -10.30 7.38
CA VAL A 93 14.98 -10.19 7.27
C VAL A 93 14.60 -9.35 6.06
N ILE A 94 13.78 -9.91 5.18
CA ILE A 94 13.11 -9.15 4.12
C ILE A 94 11.72 -8.75 4.64
N VAL A 95 11.39 -7.47 4.57
CA VAL A 95 10.09 -6.92 5.00
C VAL A 95 9.39 -6.32 3.78
N ASP A 96 8.34 -6.98 3.30
CA ASP A 96 7.50 -6.43 2.22
C ASP A 96 6.43 -5.49 2.80
N CYS A 97 6.61 -4.20 2.55
CA CYS A 97 5.66 -3.14 2.91
C CYS A 97 4.71 -2.79 1.76
N SER A 98 4.80 -3.47 0.63
CA SER A 98 3.91 -3.28 -0.51
C SER A 98 2.51 -3.80 -0.19
N THR A 99 1.55 -3.58 -1.09
CA THR A 99 0.30 -4.35 -1.05
C THR A 99 0.41 -5.50 -2.06
N SER A 100 0.60 -6.71 -1.53
CA SER A 100 0.94 -7.93 -2.29
C SER A 100 -0.12 -9.02 -2.15
N ASP A 101 -0.15 -9.95 -3.11
CA ASP A 101 -0.94 -11.17 -3.07
C ASP A 101 -0.39 -12.11 -1.96
N PRO A 102 -1.22 -12.51 -0.96
CA PRO A 102 -0.79 -13.39 0.11
C PRO A 102 -0.24 -14.74 -0.35
N VAL A 103 -0.67 -15.27 -1.51
CA VAL A 103 -0.13 -16.52 -2.06
C VAL A 103 1.33 -16.35 -2.46
N SER A 104 1.64 -15.23 -3.12
CA SER A 104 3.00 -14.84 -3.47
C SER A 104 3.85 -14.60 -2.21
N THR A 105 3.30 -13.90 -1.22
CA THR A 105 3.97 -13.67 0.09
C THR A 105 4.40 -14.97 0.76
N LEU A 106 3.52 -15.96 0.87
CA LEU A 106 3.85 -17.24 1.52
C LEU A 106 4.90 -18.02 0.72
N THR A 107 4.83 -17.97 -0.60
CA THR A 107 5.83 -18.61 -1.48
C THR A 107 7.21 -17.97 -1.29
N LEU A 108 7.28 -16.64 -1.29
CA LEU A 108 8.52 -15.90 -1.07
C LEU A 108 9.07 -16.10 0.34
N ALA A 109 8.21 -16.32 1.34
CA ALA A 109 8.65 -16.63 2.69
C ALA A 109 9.40 -17.96 2.76
N GLU A 110 8.90 -19.02 2.11
CA GLU A 110 9.59 -20.31 2.03
C GLU A 110 10.90 -20.22 1.23
N GLU A 111 10.91 -19.49 0.12
CA GLU A 111 12.13 -19.25 -0.67
C GLU A 111 13.19 -18.47 0.14
N THR A 112 12.77 -17.44 0.89
CA THR A 112 13.66 -16.65 1.77
C THR A 112 14.23 -17.50 2.89
N LYS A 113 13.40 -18.38 3.47
CA LYS A 113 13.83 -19.35 4.48
C LYS A 113 14.84 -20.35 3.93
N ALA A 114 14.62 -20.87 2.71
CA ALA A 114 15.57 -21.75 2.04
C ALA A 114 16.92 -21.06 1.75
N ALA A 115 16.91 -19.75 1.52
CA ALA A 115 18.11 -18.91 1.39
C ALA A 115 18.76 -18.54 2.76
N GLY A 116 18.21 -19.02 3.88
CA GLY A 116 18.76 -18.80 5.22
C GLY A 116 18.33 -17.50 5.90
N GLY A 117 17.30 -16.82 5.40
CA GLY A 117 16.73 -15.60 5.99
C GLY A 117 15.31 -15.77 6.52
N HIS A 118 14.68 -14.64 6.82
CA HIS A 118 13.28 -14.55 7.24
C HIS A 118 12.52 -13.57 6.35
N PHE A 119 11.22 -13.80 6.19
CA PHE A 119 10.34 -12.91 5.45
C PHE A 119 9.19 -12.45 6.35
N ALA A 120 8.92 -11.16 6.33
CA ALA A 120 7.79 -10.54 6.99
C ALA A 120 7.03 -9.66 6.00
N ASP A 121 5.74 -9.47 6.25
CA ASP A 121 4.90 -8.52 5.56
C ASP A 121 4.43 -7.43 6.52
N ALA A 122 4.63 -6.17 6.14
CA ALA A 122 4.26 -5.01 6.93
C ALA A 122 3.59 -3.94 6.04
N PRO A 123 2.49 -4.26 5.32
CA PRO A 123 1.77 -3.27 4.53
C PRO A 123 1.28 -2.09 5.36
N LEU A 124 1.18 -0.95 4.67
CA LEU A 124 0.92 0.36 5.25
C LEU A 124 -0.55 0.77 5.05
N SER A 125 -1.05 1.63 5.93
CA SER A 125 -2.20 2.51 5.68
C SER A 125 -1.81 3.98 5.86
N ARG A 126 -2.73 4.91 5.54
CA ARG A 126 -2.54 6.37 5.45
C ARG A 126 -1.95 6.84 4.12
N THR A 127 -1.40 8.05 4.08
CA THR A 127 -0.99 8.76 2.85
C THR A 127 0.51 9.10 2.86
N PRO A 128 1.07 9.61 1.75
CA PRO A 128 2.46 10.07 1.71
C PRO A 128 2.79 11.14 2.76
N LYS A 129 1.80 11.91 3.22
CA LYS A 129 1.99 12.89 4.30
C LYS A 129 2.41 12.20 5.60
N GLU A 130 1.72 11.13 5.97
CA GLU A 130 2.04 10.35 7.17
C GLU A 130 3.33 9.54 6.99
N ALA A 131 3.64 9.10 5.77
CA ALA A 131 4.92 8.47 5.46
C ALA A 131 6.10 9.41 5.73
N TRP A 132 5.98 10.67 5.31
CA TRP A 132 6.99 11.70 5.58
C TRP A 132 7.10 12.03 7.06
N ALA A 133 5.96 12.11 7.75
CA ALA A 133 5.90 12.43 9.18
C ALA A 133 6.34 11.28 10.11
N GLY A 134 6.44 10.05 9.59
CA GLY A 134 6.77 8.86 10.37
C GLY A 134 5.60 8.37 11.24
N THR A 135 4.37 8.56 10.76
CA THR A 135 3.14 8.26 11.50
C THR A 135 2.20 7.36 10.72
N LEU A 136 2.74 6.45 9.89
CA LEU A 136 1.95 5.44 9.19
C LEU A 136 1.33 4.43 10.18
N ASP A 137 0.34 3.68 9.68
CA ASP A 137 -0.17 2.51 10.38
C ASP A 137 0.40 1.26 9.69
N ALA A 138 1.07 0.38 10.45
CA ALA A 138 1.67 -0.86 9.98
C ALA A 138 0.87 -2.08 10.44
N MET A 139 0.51 -2.96 9.50
CA MET A 139 -0.13 -4.25 9.76
C MET A 139 0.91 -5.35 9.57
N VAL A 140 1.44 -5.94 10.64
CA VAL A 140 2.64 -6.78 10.56
C VAL A 140 2.31 -8.27 10.70
N GLY A 141 2.63 -9.04 9.67
CA GLY A 141 2.74 -10.50 9.70
C GLY A 141 4.21 -10.91 9.81
N ALA A 142 4.58 -11.50 10.95
CA ALA A 142 5.93 -12.00 11.21
C ALA A 142 5.91 -13.00 12.37
N ASP A 143 6.82 -13.98 12.37
CA ASP A 143 7.03 -14.77 13.59
C ASP A 143 7.47 -13.87 14.76
N PRO A 144 7.12 -14.17 16.02
CA PRO A 144 7.39 -13.28 17.16
C PRO A 144 8.84 -12.81 17.27
N GLU A 145 9.81 -13.72 17.07
CA GLU A 145 11.23 -13.38 17.12
C GLU A 145 11.66 -12.45 15.98
N VAL A 146 11.06 -12.58 14.79
CA VAL A 146 11.30 -11.69 13.64
C VAL A 146 10.65 -10.34 13.90
N PHE A 147 9.43 -10.33 14.46
CA PHE A 147 8.73 -9.11 14.83
C PHE A 147 9.54 -8.27 15.81
N ASP A 148 10.07 -8.88 16.88
CA ASP A 148 10.91 -8.19 17.87
C ASP A 148 12.15 -7.52 17.25
N ARG A 149 12.71 -8.13 16.19
CA ARG A 149 13.87 -7.59 15.47
C ARG A 149 13.53 -6.42 14.55
N ILE A 150 12.39 -6.48 13.85
CA ILE A 150 12.01 -5.44 12.87
C ILE A 150 11.24 -4.29 13.50
N ARG A 151 10.55 -4.53 14.62
CA ARG A 151 9.69 -3.54 15.28
C ARG A 151 10.42 -2.21 15.58
N PRO A 152 11.64 -2.18 16.15
CA PRO A 152 12.34 -0.91 16.43
C PRO A 152 12.62 -0.07 15.17
N VAL A 153 12.71 -0.71 13.99
CA VAL A 153 12.90 -0.02 12.71
C VAL A 153 11.56 0.44 12.15
N ILE A 154 10.50 -0.37 12.29
CA ILE A 154 9.13 0.02 11.91
C ILE A 154 8.67 1.25 12.71
N GLU A 155 9.00 1.33 14.00
CA GLU A 155 8.71 2.47 14.89
C GLU A 155 9.31 3.80 14.42
N THR A 156 10.27 3.79 13.49
CA THR A 156 10.80 5.03 12.90
C THR A 156 9.81 5.70 11.96
N TRP A 157 8.99 4.92 11.26
CA TRP A 157 8.11 5.39 10.19
C TRP A 157 6.63 5.13 10.43
N ALA A 158 6.29 4.33 11.45
CA ALA A 158 4.92 4.04 11.86
C ALA A 158 4.62 4.56 13.27
N GLY A 159 3.44 5.19 13.42
CA GLY A 159 2.90 5.60 14.72
C GLY A 159 2.01 4.53 15.35
N VAL A 160 1.40 3.67 14.53
CA VAL A 160 0.59 2.52 14.98
C VAL A 160 1.17 1.26 14.36
N ILE A 161 1.42 0.25 15.18
CA ILE A 161 1.95 -1.04 14.75
C ILE A 161 1.06 -2.13 15.34
N VAL A 162 0.48 -2.97 14.49
CA VAL A 162 -0.34 -4.10 14.90
C VAL A 162 0.32 -5.39 14.44
N HIS A 163 0.83 -6.20 15.37
CA HIS A 163 1.32 -7.54 15.09
C HIS A 163 0.15 -8.51 15.00
N LEU A 164 -0.09 -9.05 13.81
CA LEU A 164 -1.26 -9.89 13.52
C LEU A 164 -0.99 -11.38 13.70
N GLY A 165 0.26 -11.77 13.89
CA GLY A 165 0.71 -13.17 13.94
C GLY A 165 1.69 -13.48 12.81
N PRO A 166 1.73 -14.73 12.30
CA PRO A 166 2.75 -15.15 11.34
C PRO A 166 2.68 -14.42 9.99
N THR A 167 3.75 -14.56 9.22
CA THR A 167 3.87 -14.03 7.85
C THR A 167 2.66 -14.38 6.98
N GLY A 168 2.21 -13.40 6.22
CA GLY A 168 1.03 -13.41 5.36
C GLY A 168 -0.20 -12.76 6.00
N LEU A 169 -0.28 -12.62 7.34
CA LEU A 169 -1.45 -12.03 7.98
C LEU A 169 -1.55 -10.52 7.80
N GLY A 170 -0.43 -9.80 7.67
CA GLY A 170 -0.39 -8.37 7.35
C GLY A 170 -1.03 -8.08 6.00
N HIS A 171 -0.58 -8.74 4.94
CA HIS A 171 -1.12 -8.60 3.58
C HIS A 171 -2.59 -9.02 3.50
N LYS A 172 -2.99 -10.13 4.15
CA LYS A 172 -4.41 -10.52 4.22
C LYS A 172 -5.25 -9.43 4.87
N MET A 173 -4.84 -8.91 6.02
CA MET A 173 -5.56 -7.83 6.70
C MET A 173 -5.59 -6.56 5.86
N LYS A 174 -4.51 -6.21 5.17
CA LYS A 174 -4.47 -5.06 4.27
C LYS A 174 -5.49 -5.18 3.14
N LEU A 175 -5.61 -6.35 2.52
CA LEU A 175 -6.60 -6.58 1.47
C LEU A 175 -8.03 -6.49 2.00
N ILE A 176 -8.29 -7.04 3.18
CA ILE A 176 -9.60 -6.90 3.86
C ILE A 176 -9.91 -5.43 4.18
N ASN A 177 -8.93 -4.68 4.69
CA ASN A 177 -9.09 -3.25 4.96
C ASN A 177 -9.39 -2.47 3.68
N ASN A 178 -8.64 -2.72 2.61
CA ASN A 178 -8.86 -2.06 1.32
C ASN A 178 -10.18 -2.49 0.68
N PHE A 179 -10.65 -3.72 0.90
CA PHE A 179 -11.99 -4.14 0.47
C PHE A 179 -13.07 -3.23 1.03
N ILE A 180 -13.03 -2.98 2.35
CA ILE A 180 -14.01 -2.14 3.04
C ILE A 180 -13.95 -0.71 2.48
N GLY A 181 -12.75 -0.14 2.34
CA GLY A 181 -12.56 1.19 1.76
C GLY A 181 -13.05 1.32 0.32
N MET A 182 -12.70 0.36 -0.54
CA MET A 182 -13.14 0.33 -1.94
C MET A 182 -14.64 0.06 -2.06
N GLY A 183 -15.21 -0.71 -1.13
CA GLY A 183 -16.65 -0.90 -1.00
C GLY A 183 -17.38 0.41 -0.68
N TYR A 184 -16.85 1.21 0.25
CA TYR A 184 -17.37 2.56 0.50
C TYR A 184 -17.30 3.44 -0.74
N ALA A 185 -16.15 3.48 -1.43
CA ALA A 185 -15.99 4.26 -2.65
C ALA A 185 -17.02 3.88 -3.73
N ALA A 186 -17.17 2.60 -4.03
CA ALA A 186 -18.13 2.11 -5.02
C ALA A 186 -19.57 2.46 -4.61
N LEU A 187 -19.93 2.22 -3.35
CA LEU A 187 -21.26 2.51 -2.81
C LEU A 187 -21.59 4.00 -2.88
N TYR A 188 -20.67 4.88 -2.47
CA TYR A 188 -20.90 6.32 -2.48
C TYR A 188 -20.98 6.87 -3.91
N ALA A 189 -20.15 6.37 -4.83
CA ALA A 189 -20.23 6.75 -6.24
C ALA A 189 -21.60 6.43 -6.85
N GLU A 190 -22.13 5.23 -6.57
CA GLU A 190 -23.47 4.82 -7.02
C GLU A 190 -24.58 5.63 -6.34
N ALA A 191 -24.52 5.80 -5.02
CA ALA A 191 -25.49 6.56 -4.25
C ALA A 191 -25.58 8.02 -4.71
N LEU A 192 -24.45 8.67 -4.99
CA LEU A 192 -24.42 10.04 -5.52
C LEU A 192 -25.06 10.14 -6.91
N ALA A 193 -24.85 9.17 -7.79
CA ALA A 193 -25.49 9.14 -9.10
C ALA A 193 -27.02 8.93 -8.98
N ILE A 194 -27.46 8.01 -8.11
CA ILE A 194 -28.89 7.78 -7.81
C ILE A 194 -29.53 9.05 -7.24
N ALA A 195 -28.88 9.68 -6.27
CA ALA A 195 -29.38 10.91 -5.65
C ALA A 195 -29.59 12.02 -6.70
N ARG A 196 -28.63 12.21 -7.61
CA ARG A 196 -28.75 13.19 -8.70
C ARG A 196 -29.88 12.88 -9.68
N LYS A 197 -30.06 11.61 -10.06
CA LYS A 197 -31.22 11.19 -10.87
C LYS A 197 -32.55 11.37 -10.14
N SER A 198 -32.51 11.38 -8.81
CA SER A 198 -33.67 11.59 -7.94
C SER A 198 -33.93 13.07 -7.63
N GLY A 199 -33.15 14.00 -8.19
CA GLY A 199 -33.31 15.44 -8.00
C GLY A 199 -32.60 16.03 -6.77
N LEU A 200 -31.68 15.27 -6.15
CA LEU A 200 -30.86 15.76 -5.03
C LEU A 200 -29.48 16.21 -5.51
N THR A 201 -28.98 17.31 -4.94
CA THR A 201 -27.59 17.74 -5.16
C THR A 201 -26.61 16.98 -4.26
N ALA A 202 -25.32 16.98 -4.63
CA ALA A 202 -24.27 16.40 -3.79
C ALA A 202 -24.20 17.10 -2.42
N GLN A 203 -24.44 18.42 -2.37
CA GLN A 203 -24.48 19.21 -1.14
C GLN A 203 -25.65 18.78 -0.25
N GLN A 204 -26.82 18.49 -0.82
CA GLN A 204 -27.96 17.99 -0.06
C GLN A 204 -27.68 16.60 0.51
N VAL A 205 -27.09 15.69 -0.28
CA VAL A 205 -26.64 14.37 0.21
C VAL A 205 -25.67 14.53 1.37
N ASP A 206 -24.68 15.41 1.22
CA ASP A 206 -23.66 15.64 2.25
C ASP A 206 -24.22 16.21 3.54
N SER A 207 -25.17 17.14 3.44
CA SER A 207 -25.83 17.74 4.61
C SER A 207 -26.58 16.74 5.47
N VAL A 208 -26.96 15.57 4.91
CA VAL A 208 -27.64 14.48 5.61
C VAL A 208 -26.64 13.45 6.13
N ILE A 209 -25.67 13.03 5.30
CA ILE A 209 -24.76 11.94 5.64
C ILE A 209 -23.68 12.40 6.62
N ARG A 210 -23.05 13.55 6.39
CA ARG A 210 -21.89 14.03 7.15
C ARG A 210 -22.14 14.16 8.67
N PRO A 211 -23.27 14.70 9.16
CA PRO A 211 -23.54 14.73 10.60
C PRO A 211 -24.03 13.38 11.16
N GLY A 212 -24.36 12.42 10.29
CA GLY A 212 -24.94 11.13 10.66
C GLY A 212 -23.92 10.03 10.89
N ARG A 213 -24.42 8.85 11.29
CA ARG A 213 -23.60 7.64 11.55
C ARG A 213 -22.96 7.02 10.30
N LEU A 214 -23.34 7.52 9.12
CA LEU A 214 -22.81 7.05 7.84
C LEU A 214 -21.55 7.81 7.42
N SER A 215 -21.23 8.91 8.09
CA SER A 215 -19.97 9.64 7.90
C SER A 215 -18.80 8.88 8.52
N ASN A 216 -17.68 8.88 7.82
CA ASN A 216 -16.40 8.35 8.27
C ASN A 216 -15.28 9.04 7.48
N GLY A 217 -14.02 8.88 7.91
CA GLY A 217 -12.90 9.52 7.23
C GLY A 217 -12.79 9.18 5.74
N PHE A 218 -13.23 8.00 5.30
CA PHE A 218 -13.23 7.63 3.89
C PHE A 218 -14.30 8.39 3.11
N TYR A 219 -15.51 8.48 3.64
CA TYR A 219 -16.60 9.30 3.09
C TYR A 219 -16.15 10.76 2.90
N GLU A 220 -15.51 11.34 3.91
CA GLU A 220 -15.04 12.73 3.86
C GLU A 220 -14.07 12.97 2.69
N THR A 221 -13.15 12.04 2.42
CA THR A 221 -12.24 12.19 1.27
C THR A 221 -12.97 12.16 -0.07
N PHE A 222 -14.02 11.35 -0.18
CA PHE A 222 -14.85 11.26 -1.38
C PHE A 222 -15.62 12.55 -1.63
N MET A 223 -16.16 13.15 -0.56
CA MET A 223 -16.91 14.38 -0.65
C MET A 223 -16.04 15.62 -0.87
N LYS A 224 -14.78 15.63 -0.40
CA LYS A 224 -13.82 16.68 -0.76
C LYS A 224 -13.58 16.75 -2.27
N TRP A 225 -13.44 15.60 -2.94
CA TRP A 225 -13.42 15.60 -4.41
C TRP A 225 -14.76 16.07 -4.98
N THR A 226 -15.87 15.45 -4.54
CA THR A 226 -17.19 15.67 -5.13
C THR A 226 -17.70 17.11 -4.98
N LEU A 227 -17.38 17.79 -3.88
CA LEU A 227 -17.87 19.14 -3.56
C LEU A 227 -16.82 20.24 -3.77
N GLU A 228 -15.54 19.92 -3.68
CA GLU A 228 -14.44 20.91 -3.66
C GLU A 228 -13.42 20.67 -4.77
N GLN A 229 -13.53 19.58 -5.55
CA GLN A 229 -12.57 19.15 -6.58
C GLN A 229 -11.13 19.00 -6.05
N ASP A 230 -10.97 18.67 -4.76
CA ASP A 230 -9.65 18.47 -4.15
C ASP A 230 -9.04 17.13 -4.58
N GLU A 231 -8.18 17.16 -5.59
CA GLU A 231 -7.42 15.99 -6.08
C GLU A 231 -6.47 15.40 -5.02
N ASN A 232 -6.10 16.19 -4.01
CA ASN A 232 -5.17 15.76 -2.96
C ASN A 232 -5.88 15.08 -1.80
N ALA A 233 -7.21 15.09 -1.76
CA ALA A 233 -7.99 14.51 -0.66
C ALA A 233 -7.70 13.01 -0.44
N HIS A 234 -7.43 12.27 -1.51
CA HIS A 234 -7.07 10.85 -1.45
C HIS A 234 -6.31 10.40 -2.70
N ARG A 235 -4.98 10.40 -2.64
CA ARG A 235 -4.11 10.02 -3.76
C ARG A 235 -3.86 8.50 -3.81
N PHE A 236 -4.89 7.76 -4.19
CA PHE A 236 -4.82 6.32 -4.44
C PHE A 236 -5.41 6.03 -5.81
N SER A 237 -4.61 5.48 -6.74
CA SER A 237 -5.01 5.35 -8.14
C SER A 237 -6.06 4.25 -8.36
N ILE A 238 -6.86 4.41 -9.41
CA ILE A 238 -7.85 3.41 -9.84
C ILE A 238 -7.15 2.09 -10.20
N SER A 239 -5.99 2.14 -10.85
CA SER A 239 -5.18 0.94 -11.14
C SER A 239 -4.77 0.18 -9.89
N ASN A 240 -4.35 0.88 -8.82
CA ASN A 240 -3.99 0.23 -7.56
C ASN A 240 -5.22 -0.33 -6.84
N ALA A 241 -6.33 0.41 -6.83
CA ALA A 241 -7.59 -0.07 -6.28
C ALA A 241 -8.08 -1.34 -6.98
N HIS A 242 -8.06 -1.35 -8.32
CA HIS A 242 -8.43 -2.51 -9.13
C HIS A 242 -7.51 -3.70 -8.84
N LYS A 243 -6.19 -3.50 -8.82
CA LYS A 243 -5.19 -4.53 -8.44
C LYS A 243 -5.48 -5.13 -7.07
N ASP A 244 -5.69 -4.29 -6.06
CA ASP A 244 -5.95 -4.77 -4.69
C ASP A 244 -7.25 -5.57 -4.61
N MET A 245 -8.28 -5.16 -5.36
CA MET A 245 -9.54 -5.92 -5.45
C MET A 245 -9.37 -7.24 -6.20
N ALA A 246 -8.44 -7.33 -7.16
CA ALA A 246 -8.08 -8.59 -7.79
C ALA A 246 -7.36 -9.53 -6.82
N TYR A 247 -6.38 -9.03 -6.04
CA TYR A 247 -5.73 -9.83 -4.99
C TYR A 247 -6.70 -10.32 -3.92
N LEU A 248 -7.64 -9.47 -3.50
CA LEU A 248 -8.69 -9.87 -2.58
C LEU A 248 -9.59 -10.98 -3.16
N ALA A 249 -9.90 -10.92 -4.47
CA ALA A 249 -10.66 -11.98 -5.13
C ALA A 249 -9.92 -13.33 -5.04
N ASN A 250 -8.61 -13.32 -5.33
CA ASN A 250 -7.76 -14.50 -5.21
C ASN A 250 -7.72 -15.02 -3.77
N LEU A 251 -7.59 -14.11 -2.79
CA LEU A 251 -7.63 -14.45 -1.38
C LEU A 251 -8.95 -15.11 -0.98
N ALA A 252 -10.09 -14.56 -1.41
CA ALA A 252 -11.41 -15.14 -1.10
C ALA A 252 -11.54 -16.56 -1.64
N VAL A 253 -11.08 -16.80 -2.87
CA VAL A 253 -11.06 -18.15 -3.47
C VAL A 253 -10.15 -19.09 -2.67
N SER A 254 -8.94 -18.65 -2.31
CA SER A 254 -7.96 -19.52 -1.63
C SER A 254 -8.40 -19.96 -0.23
N VAL A 255 -9.24 -19.15 0.44
CA VAL A 255 -9.79 -19.48 1.77
C VAL A 255 -11.21 -20.04 1.73
N GLY A 256 -11.80 -20.19 0.54
CA GLY A 256 -13.18 -20.69 0.37
C GLY A 256 -14.26 -19.74 0.91
N ALA A 257 -14.01 -18.42 0.94
CA ALA A 257 -14.95 -17.43 1.42
C ALA A 257 -15.94 -16.99 0.33
N VAL A 258 -17.22 -16.89 0.69
CA VAL A 258 -18.26 -16.34 -0.17
C VAL A 258 -18.14 -14.81 -0.25
N ASN A 259 -18.06 -14.25 -1.46
CA ASN A 259 -17.67 -12.85 -1.69
C ASN A 259 -18.52 -12.10 -2.77
N PRO A 260 -19.86 -12.08 -2.68
CA PRO A 260 -20.72 -11.48 -3.71
C PRO A 260 -20.48 -9.97 -3.90
N MET A 261 -20.34 -9.22 -2.81
CA MET A 261 -20.07 -7.78 -2.87
C MET A 261 -18.71 -7.47 -3.49
N GLN A 262 -17.71 -8.33 -3.24
CA GLN A 262 -16.37 -8.13 -3.74
C GLN A 262 -16.33 -8.08 -5.27
N SER A 263 -17.09 -8.93 -5.95
CA SER A 263 -17.13 -8.95 -7.42
C SER A 263 -17.70 -7.64 -7.98
N ALA A 264 -18.77 -7.11 -7.36
CA ALA A 264 -19.35 -5.82 -7.76
C ALA A 264 -18.37 -4.67 -7.54
N VAL A 265 -17.75 -4.61 -6.36
CA VAL A 265 -16.74 -3.58 -6.02
C VAL A 265 -15.57 -3.63 -7.00
N LYS A 266 -14.98 -4.80 -7.23
CA LYS A 266 -13.89 -4.98 -8.20
C LYS A 266 -14.25 -4.46 -9.59
N ASN A 267 -15.44 -4.82 -10.07
CA ASN A 267 -15.87 -4.48 -11.42
C ASN A 267 -16.14 -2.98 -11.60
N ALA A 268 -16.49 -2.24 -10.53
CA ALA A 268 -16.59 -0.78 -10.59
C ALA A 268 -15.25 -0.12 -10.93
N PHE A 269 -14.16 -0.55 -10.27
CA PHE A 269 -12.82 -0.05 -10.57
C PHE A 269 -12.29 -0.57 -11.91
N ALA A 270 -12.54 -1.84 -12.23
CA ALA A 270 -12.14 -2.42 -13.50
C ALA A 270 -12.78 -1.69 -14.70
N ALA A 271 -14.04 -1.25 -14.58
CA ALA A 271 -14.72 -0.49 -15.63
C ALA A 271 -14.07 0.88 -15.88
N MET A 272 -13.68 1.60 -14.83
CA MET A 272 -13.00 2.89 -14.96
C MET A 272 -11.56 2.75 -15.47
N ASP A 273 -10.86 1.71 -15.02
CA ASP A 273 -9.53 1.34 -15.52
C ASP A 273 -9.58 1.04 -17.03
N ALA A 274 -10.49 0.16 -17.46
CA ALA A 274 -10.69 -0.19 -18.87
C ALA A 274 -11.14 0.99 -19.76
N ALA A 275 -11.71 2.04 -19.17
CA ALA A 275 -12.04 3.29 -19.85
C ALA A 275 -10.82 4.21 -20.06
N GLY A 276 -9.61 3.79 -19.68
CA GLY A 276 -8.38 4.56 -19.84
C GLY A 276 -8.13 5.57 -18.71
N GLU A 277 -8.83 5.45 -17.58
CA GLU A 277 -8.71 6.38 -16.43
C GLU A 277 -7.98 5.75 -15.23
N ALA A 278 -7.09 4.79 -15.51
CA ALA A 278 -6.32 4.02 -14.53
C ALA A 278 -5.48 4.89 -13.56
N ASP A 279 -4.98 6.03 -14.05
CA ASP A 279 -4.12 6.95 -13.30
C ASP A 279 -4.90 7.98 -12.46
N ARG A 280 -6.24 8.04 -12.61
CA ARG A 280 -7.09 8.88 -11.75
C ARG A 280 -7.18 8.29 -10.35
N TYR A 281 -7.66 9.09 -9.40
CA TYR A 281 -7.76 8.68 -8.00
C TYR A 281 -9.15 8.14 -7.62
N VAL A 282 -9.20 7.29 -6.59
CA VAL A 282 -10.41 6.61 -6.13
C VAL A 282 -11.64 7.52 -5.93
N PRO A 283 -11.56 8.73 -5.33
CA PRO A 283 -12.70 9.64 -5.25
C PRO A 283 -13.35 10.00 -6.58
N MET A 284 -12.56 9.99 -7.66
CA MET A 284 -13.01 10.32 -9.01
C MET A 284 -13.89 9.23 -9.64
N LEU A 285 -14.04 8.07 -8.99
CA LEU A 285 -15.02 7.06 -9.39
C LEU A 285 -16.45 7.64 -9.38
N ALA A 286 -16.75 8.62 -8.51
CA ALA A 286 -18.03 9.33 -8.52
C ALA A 286 -18.34 9.94 -9.90
N ASP A 287 -17.37 10.64 -10.51
CA ASP A 287 -17.53 11.25 -11.84
C ASP A 287 -17.75 10.18 -12.91
N PHE A 288 -16.98 9.09 -12.84
CA PHE A 288 -17.08 8.00 -13.80
C PHE A 288 -18.47 7.38 -13.78
N ILE A 289 -18.97 7.03 -12.60
CA ILE A 289 -20.30 6.44 -12.42
C ILE A 289 -21.41 7.42 -12.82
N ALA A 290 -21.27 8.71 -12.50
CA ALA A 290 -22.19 9.75 -12.95
C ALA A 290 -22.24 9.83 -14.49
N ARG A 291 -21.07 9.86 -15.15
CA ARG A 291 -20.97 9.93 -16.62
C ARG A 291 -21.56 8.71 -17.31
N VAL A 292 -21.29 7.50 -16.80
CA VAL A 292 -21.91 6.26 -17.33
C VAL A 292 -23.44 6.28 -17.17
N ASN A 293 -23.95 7.01 -16.19
CA ASN A 293 -25.38 7.22 -15.97
C ASN A 293 -25.99 8.37 -16.79
N GLY A 294 -25.22 9.04 -17.66
CA GLY A 294 -25.67 10.17 -18.46
C GLY A 294 -25.79 11.49 -17.68
N LEU A 295 -25.17 11.59 -16.50
CA LEU A 295 -25.11 12.82 -15.72
C LEU A 295 -23.85 13.62 -16.08
N PRO A 296 -23.89 14.96 -16.03
CA PRO A 296 -22.68 15.77 -16.15
C PRO A 296 -21.76 15.53 -14.95
N LYS A 297 -20.50 15.98 -15.04
CA LYS A 297 -19.54 15.94 -13.91
C LYS A 297 -20.13 16.69 -12.70
N PHE A 298 -19.64 16.37 -11.50
CA PHE A 298 -19.92 17.21 -10.33
C PHE A 298 -19.22 18.56 -10.51
N ASP A 299 -19.96 19.64 -10.27
CA ASP A 299 -19.48 21.02 -10.29
C ASP A 299 -18.80 21.37 -8.96
#